data_AF-A0A619QI74-F1
#
_entry.id   AF-A0A619QI74-F1
#
_cell.length_a   1.000
_cell.length_b   1.000
_cell.length_c   1.000
_cell.angle_alpha   90.00
_cell.angle_beta   90.00
_cell.angle_gamma   90.00
#
_symmetry.space_group_name_H-M   'P 1'
#
loop_
_entity.id
_entity.type
_entity.pdbx_description
1 polymer ?
#
loop_
_entity_poly.entity_id
_entity_poly.type
_entity_poly.pdbx_seq_one_letter_code
_entity_poly.pdbx_strand_id
1 'polypeptide(L)'
;MSKQHKLEILLAWLEENIEGGTSIEFTDGVDSAAMLPAVRGAVKLLNMPKAKRDAAPWGEYWHTEAAPSLEMRKDEAEVWNEAHRYVMNKLKGGAA
;
A
#
# COMPACT_ATOMS: atom_id res chain seq x y z
N MET A 1 9.38 -16.16 -3.51
CA MET A 1 9.32 -14.86 -2.81
C MET A 1 8.47 -13.89 -3.63
N SER A 2 7.37 -13.37 -3.07
CA SER A 2 6.47 -12.45 -3.79
C SER A 2 7.11 -11.07 -3.98
N LYS A 3 6.61 -10.27 -4.93
CA LYS A 3 7.04 -8.87 -5.13
C LYS A 3 6.84 -8.02 -3.86
N GLN A 4 5.75 -8.26 -3.14
CA GLN A 4 5.47 -7.64 -1.85
C GLN A 4 6.56 -7.93 -0.83
N HIS A 5 6.93 -9.20 -0.65
CA HIS A 5 7.93 -9.60 0.33
C HIS A 5 9.31 -8.97 0.06
N LYS A 6 9.67 -8.81 -1.22
CA LYS A 6 10.91 -8.12 -1.61
C LYS A 6 10.89 -6.62 -1.24
N LEU A 7 9.75 -5.96 -1.43
CA LEU A 7 9.61 -4.53 -1.11
C LEU A 7 9.56 -4.29 0.41
N GLU A 8 8.97 -5.20 1.18
CA GLU A 8 8.96 -5.14 2.64
C GLU A 8 10.38 -5.30 3.22
N ILE A 9 11.19 -6.22 2.66
CA ILE A 9 12.61 -6.36 3.01
C ILE A 9 13.40 -5.09 2.65
N LEU A 10 13.19 -4.55 1.44
CA LEU A 10 13.84 -3.31 1.01
C LEU A 10 13.46 -2.13 1.92
N LEU A 11 12.19 -2.03 2.32
CA LEU A 11 11.72 -1.00 3.25
C LEU A 11 12.43 -1.09 4.59
N ALA A 12 12.46 -2.26 5.22
CA ALA A 12 13.13 -2.46 6.50
C ALA A 12 14.62 -2.11 6.41
N TRP A 13 15.30 -2.54 5.35
CA TRP A 13 16.72 -2.24 5.14
C TRP A 13 16.98 -0.73 4.99
N LEU A 14 16.13 -0.01 4.26
CA LEU A 14 16.24 1.45 4.11
C LEU A 14 16.03 2.18 5.45
N GLU A 15 15.02 1.78 6.22
CA GLU A 15 14.71 2.39 7.52
C GLU A 15 15.85 2.17 8.53
N GLU A 16 16.36 0.95 8.63
CA GLU A 16 17.50 0.60 9.50
C GLU A 16 18.76 1.41 9.18
N ASN A 17 19.06 1.62 7.89
CA ASN A 17 20.24 2.40 7.49
C ASN A 17 20.09 3.87 7.90
N ILE A 18 18.94 4.48 7.62
CA ILE A 18 18.69 5.88 7.97
C ILE A 18 18.72 6.07 9.48
N GLU A 19 18.14 5.15 10.26
CA GLU A 19 18.19 5.18 11.73
C GLU A 19 19.62 4.99 12.26
N GLY A 20 20.42 4.13 11.63
CA GLY A 20 21.82 3.90 11.96
C GLY A 20 22.77 5.02 11.51
N GLY A 21 22.28 6.07 10.85
CA GLY A 21 23.10 7.14 10.29
C GLY A 21 23.95 6.73 9.09
N THR A 22 23.63 5.59 8.48
CA THR A 22 24.28 5.10 7.26
C THR A 22 23.42 5.43 6.04
N SER A 23 24.05 5.72 4.91
CA SER A 23 23.36 5.99 3.65
C SER A 23 23.73 4.94 2.63
N ILE A 24 22.73 4.42 1.92
CA ILE A 24 22.93 3.51 0.79
C ILE A 24 22.85 4.35 -0.47
N GLU A 25 23.91 4.37 -1.27
CA GLU A 25 23.87 4.94 -2.61
C GLU A 25 23.30 3.92 -3.60
N PHE A 26 22.21 4.30 -4.26
CA PHE A 26 21.68 3.61 -5.42
C PHE A 26 22.31 4.17 -6.70
N THR A 27 22.01 3.54 -7.84
CA THR A 27 22.39 4.09 -9.14
C THR A 27 21.79 5.49 -9.33
N ASP A 28 22.46 6.31 -10.13
CA ASP A 28 22.03 7.68 -10.48
C ASP A 28 22.09 8.69 -9.32
N GLY A 29 22.87 8.42 -8.27
CA GLY A 29 23.09 9.35 -7.16
C GLY A 29 21.89 9.52 -6.23
N VAL A 30 20.93 8.59 -6.30
CA VAL A 30 19.79 8.53 -5.37
C VAL A 30 20.24 7.79 -4.12
N ASP A 31 20.01 8.34 -2.93
CA ASP A 31 20.36 7.70 -1.67
C ASP A 31 19.16 7.03 -0.98
N SER A 32 19.40 6.35 0.14
CA SER A 32 18.37 5.69 0.95
C SER A 32 17.27 6.65 1.41
N ALA A 33 17.64 7.89 1.78
CA ALA A 33 16.69 8.90 2.23
C ALA A 33 15.75 9.34 1.11
N ALA A 34 16.29 9.53 -0.11
CA ALA A 34 15.51 9.86 -1.30
C ALA A 34 14.65 8.69 -1.80
N MET A 35 15.11 7.44 -1.63
CA MET A 35 14.38 6.24 -2.06
C MET A 35 13.24 5.83 -1.10
N LEU A 36 13.39 6.10 0.20
CA LEU A 36 12.46 5.66 1.24
C LEU A 36 10.98 6.03 0.99
N PRO A 37 10.62 7.27 0.58
CA PRO A 37 9.22 7.62 0.31
C PRO A 37 8.57 6.77 -0.79
N ALA A 38 9.33 6.47 -1.86
CA ALA A 38 8.84 5.69 -2.99
C ALA A 38 8.58 4.22 -2.59
N VAL A 39 9.52 3.62 -1.84
CA VAL A 39 9.37 2.23 -1.35
C VAL A 39 8.23 2.12 -0.35
N ARG A 40 8.10 3.08 0.59
CA ARG A 40 6.94 3.16 1.51
C ARG A 40 5.62 3.25 0.74
N GLY A 41 5.55 4.08 -0.31
CA GLY A 41 4.37 4.21 -1.16
C GLY A 41 4.01 2.90 -1.86
N ALA A 42 5.01 2.20 -2.42
CA ALA A 42 4.80 0.91 -3.07
C ALA A 42 4.30 -0.18 -2.11
N VAL A 43 4.86 -0.26 -0.89
CA VAL A 43 4.39 -1.19 0.15
C VAL A 43 2.96 -0.86 0.58
N LYS A 44 2.64 0.43 0.80
CA LYS A 44 1.27 0.86 1.13
C LYS A 44 0.27 0.50 0.03
N LEU A 45 0.64 0.70 -1.24
CA LEU A 45 -0.21 0.35 -2.38
C LEU A 45 -0.45 -1.17 -2.44
N LEU A 46 0.58 -1.99 -2.25
CA LEU A 46 0.42 -3.45 -2.20
C LEU A 46 -0.42 -3.91 -1.00
N ASN A 47 -0.46 -3.15 0.08
CA ASN A 47 -1.29 -3.40 1.25
C ASN A 47 -2.60 -2.62 1.23
N MET A 48 -3.03 -2.13 0.07
CA MET A 48 -4.31 -1.44 -0.09
C MET A 48 -5.45 -2.34 0.43
N PRO A 49 -6.27 -1.86 1.39
CA PRO A 49 -7.38 -2.63 1.93
C PRO A 49 -8.56 -2.67 0.96
N LYS A 50 -9.41 -3.70 1.08
CA LYS A 50 -10.69 -3.77 0.36
C LYS A 50 -11.75 -2.96 1.12
N ALA A 51 -12.55 -2.17 0.41
CA ALA A 51 -13.68 -1.49 1.02
C ALA A 51 -14.81 -2.49 1.34
N LYS A 52 -15.41 -2.37 2.53
CA LYS A 52 -16.49 -3.21 3.04
C LYS A 52 -17.69 -2.34 3.39
N ARG A 53 -18.90 -2.86 3.13
CA ARG A 53 -20.14 -2.17 3.47
C ARG A 53 -20.37 -2.22 4.96
N ASP A 54 -20.83 -1.13 5.53
CA ASP A 54 -21.20 -1.07 6.93
C ASP A 54 -22.45 -1.89 7.25
N ALA A 55 -22.56 -2.28 8.52
CA ALA A 55 -23.76 -2.87 9.08
C ALA A 55 -24.84 -1.78 9.31
N ALA A 56 -26.10 -2.21 9.39
CA ALA A 56 -27.18 -1.30 9.77
C ALA A 56 -26.90 -0.62 11.13
N PRO A 57 -27.26 0.67 11.31
CA PRO A 57 -28.04 1.52 10.40
C PRO A 57 -27.22 2.18 9.27
N TRP A 58 -25.90 2.12 9.30
CA TRP A 58 -24.99 2.81 8.38
C TRP A 58 -24.78 2.08 7.04
N GLY A 59 -25.68 1.17 6.66
CA GLY A 59 -25.49 0.26 5.52
C GLY A 59 -25.42 0.92 4.13
N GLU A 60 -25.54 2.24 4.07
CA GLU A 60 -25.32 3.07 2.87
C GLU A 60 -23.83 3.45 2.69
N TYR A 61 -23.05 3.38 3.77
CA TYR A 61 -21.63 3.72 3.80
C TYR A 61 -20.73 2.48 3.71
N TRP A 62 -19.50 2.75 3.28
CA TRP A 62 -18.43 1.77 3.16
C TRP A 62 -17.18 2.30 3.87
N HIS A 63 -16.39 1.40 4.42
CA HIS A 63 -15.13 1.72 5.07
C HIS A 63 -14.01 0.79 4.62
N THR A 64 -12.77 1.13 4.97
CA THR A 64 -11.64 0.20 4.89
C THR A 64 -11.18 -0.15 6.31
N GLU A 65 -10.77 -1.38 6.57
CA GLU A 65 -10.32 -1.80 7.91
C GLU A 65 -9.10 -0.99 8.41
N ALA A 66 -8.28 -0.47 7.50
CA ALA A 66 -7.13 0.37 7.83
C ALA A 66 -7.51 1.81 8.20
N ALA A 67 -8.72 2.25 7.83
CA ALA A 67 -9.23 3.60 8.10
C ALA A 67 -10.77 3.56 8.24
N PRO A 68 -11.30 3.00 9.34
CA PRO A 68 -12.74 2.80 9.52
C PRO A 68 -13.53 4.11 9.67
N SER A 69 -12.87 5.22 10.00
CA SER A 69 -13.47 6.55 10.09
C SER A 69 -13.60 7.27 8.73
N LEU A 70 -13.08 6.68 7.65
CA LEU A 70 -13.18 7.24 6.31
C LEU A 70 -14.42 6.67 5.62
N GLU A 71 -15.55 7.32 5.84
CA GLU A 71 -16.81 6.98 5.21
C GLU A 71 -16.72 7.21 3.70
N MET A 72 -17.00 6.16 2.92
CA MET A 72 -17.12 6.23 1.47
C MET A 72 -18.58 5.98 1.09
N ARG A 73 -19.04 6.73 0.09
CA ARG A 73 -20.28 6.41 -0.61
C ARG A 73 -20.07 5.19 -1.51
N LYS A 74 -21.18 4.63 -2.01
CA LYS A 74 -21.16 3.43 -2.85
C LYS A 74 -20.28 3.57 -4.10
N ASP A 75 -20.39 4.69 -4.81
CA ASP A 75 -19.61 4.99 -6.02
C ASP A 75 -18.10 5.12 -5.72
N GLU A 76 -17.75 5.81 -4.64
CA GLU A 76 -16.36 5.93 -4.17
C GLU A 76 -15.77 4.56 -3.80
N ALA A 77 -16.56 3.71 -3.11
CA ALA A 77 -16.16 2.36 -2.75
C ALA A 77 -16.01 1.42 -3.96
N GLU A 78 -16.83 1.60 -5.01
CA GLU A 78 -16.72 0.85 -6.26
C GLU A 78 -15.40 1.19 -6.98
N VAL A 79 -15.07 2.49 -7.11
CA VAL A 79 -13.79 2.94 -7.69
C VAL A 79 -12.61 2.44 -6.87
N TRP A 80 -12.69 2.52 -5.54
CA TRP A 80 -11.66 2.01 -4.63
C TRP A 80 -11.44 0.51 -4.80
N ASN A 81 -12.52 -0.28 -4.85
CA ASN A 81 -12.44 -1.73 -5.02
C ASN A 81 -11.95 -2.15 -6.41
N GLU A 82 -12.20 -1.36 -7.45
CA GLU A 82 -11.62 -1.56 -8.78
C GLU A 82 -10.10 -1.38 -8.74
N ALA A 83 -9.62 -0.29 -8.13
CA ALA A 83 -8.20 -0.03 -7.95
C ALA A 83 -7.52 -1.13 -7.10
N HIS A 84 -8.15 -1.55 -6.01
CA HIS A 84 -7.69 -2.68 -5.20
C HIS A 84 -7.57 -3.96 -6.06
N ARG A 85 -8.58 -4.28 -6.87
CA ARG A 85 -8.54 -5.45 -7.76
C ARG A 85 -7.40 -5.36 -8.77
N TYR A 86 -7.20 -4.20 -9.38
CA TYR A 86 -6.10 -3.96 -10.30
C TYR A 86 -4.73 -4.23 -9.63
N VAL A 87 -4.52 -3.69 -8.42
CA VAL A 87 -3.30 -3.93 -7.62
C VAL A 87 -3.11 -5.42 -7.33
N MET A 88 -4.14 -6.11 -6.85
CA MET A 88 -4.04 -7.53 -6.51
C MET A 88 -3.74 -8.40 -7.75
N ASN A 89 -4.40 -8.14 -8.87
CA ASN A 89 -4.25 -8.95 -10.09
C ASN A 89 -2.93 -8.65 -10.81
N LYS A 90 -2.56 -7.36 -10.98
CA LYS A 90 -1.38 -6.97 -11.74
C LYS A 90 -0.09 -7.03 -10.93
N LEU A 91 -0.14 -6.64 -9.65
CA LEU A 91 1.06 -6.47 -8.84
C LEU A 91 1.35 -7.64 -7.91
N LYS A 92 0.32 -8.29 -7.35
CA LYS A 92 0.51 -9.52 -6.53
C LYS A 92 0.48 -10.82 -7.35
N GLY A 93 0.03 -10.76 -8.60
CA GLY A 93 -0.03 -11.93 -9.48
C GLY A 93 -1.23 -12.83 -9.19
N GLY A 94 -2.32 -12.28 -8.65
CA GLY A 94 -3.59 -13.00 -8.58
C GLY A 94 -4.09 -13.33 -9.98
N ALA A 95 -4.33 -14.62 -10.24
CA ALA A 95 -4.93 -15.07 -11.49
C ALA A 95 -6.26 -14.34 -11.72
N ALA A 96 -6.45 -13.87 -12.96
CA ALA A 96 -7.73 -13.38 -13.44
C ALA A 96 -8.79 -14.49 -13.42
#